data_AF-A0A2W2D5I1-F1
#
_entry.id   AF-A0A2W2D5I1-F1
#
_cell.length_a   1.000
_cell.length_b   1.000
_cell.length_c   1.000
_cell.angle_alpha   90.00
_cell.angle_beta   90.00
_cell.angle_gamma   90.00
#
_symmetry.space_group_name_H-M   'P 1'
#
loop_
_entity.id
_entity.type
_entity.pdbx_description
1 polymer ?
#
loop_
_entity_poly.entity_id
_entity_poly.type
_entity_poly.pdbx_seq_one_letter_code
_entity_poly.pdbx_strand_id
1 'polypeptide(L)'
;MTRAPENLLAVRRLLLAHLNVDPDTVRSQDLEPAEVGIVGDASHRGGYHCGSDRVVPNDYSVVESPRDSAGLTLDAAALDVGLFEVRSGGRTHNLYSFSTWCVGQCVANAPDTRDIREIIYSPDGRVVRRWDRLRRRSSGDDSHLWHTHFSFFRDSIKANRDQTPLFRRYLTTIGLLEDDMTPEEHAWLATIHRNLTVLDGRNPIGQIYTRMAMGEDHTGATVPNHPTLRSIGAQLTALQTALSTLSTKDFTDEPAIIAGVLAELTPEKIAAAIPPTMAKQVADELARRLVA
;
A
#
# COMPACT_ATOMS: atom_id res chain seq x y z
N MET A 1 4.01 -9.22 38.04
CA MET A 1 3.11 -10.33 37.74
C MET A 1 2.57 -10.14 36.34
N THR A 2 2.50 -11.20 35.54
CA THR A 2 1.86 -11.21 34.22
C THR A 2 0.43 -10.67 34.31
N ARG A 3 -0.01 -9.91 33.29
CA ARG A 3 -1.31 -9.22 33.27
C ARG A 3 -2.02 -9.40 31.92
N ALA A 4 -3.34 -9.28 31.95
CA ALA A 4 -4.17 -9.24 30.76
C ALA A 4 -4.15 -7.80 30.19
N PRO A 5 -3.70 -7.60 28.94
CA PRO A 5 -3.67 -6.27 28.33
C PRO A 5 -5.07 -5.83 27.87
N GLU A 6 -5.28 -4.51 27.79
CA GLU A 6 -6.59 -3.92 27.48
C GLU A 6 -7.13 -4.33 26.11
N ASN A 7 -6.28 -4.47 25.10
CA ASN A 7 -6.68 -4.90 23.77
C ASN A 7 -7.19 -6.35 23.72
N LEU A 8 -6.63 -7.28 24.52
CA LEU A 8 -7.19 -8.63 24.63
C LEU A 8 -8.42 -8.67 25.54
N LEU A 9 -8.48 -7.81 26.56
CA LEU A 9 -9.72 -7.60 27.33
C LEU A 9 -10.85 -7.05 26.47
N ALA A 10 -10.56 -6.24 25.44
CA ALA A 10 -11.54 -5.80 24.46
C ALA A 10 -12.07 -6.97 23.62
N VAL A 11 -11.19 -7.87 23.13
CA VAL A 11 -11.63 -9.10 22.45
C VAL A 11 -12.48 -9.98 23.35
N ARG A 12 -12.04 -10.19 24.61
CA ARG A 12 -12.80 -10.97 25.60
C ARG A 12 -14.19 -10.40 25.83
N ARG A 13 -14.31 -9.09 26.04
CA ARG A 13 -15.62 -8.43 26.20
C ARG A 13 -16.50 -8.58 24.97
N LEU A 14 -15.93 -8.42 23.77
CA LEU A 14 -16.67 -8.59 22.51
C LEU A 14 -17.22 -10.02 22.39
N LEU A 15 -16.39 -11.04 22.59
CA LEU A 15 -16.84 -12.43 22.47
C LEU A 15 -17.91 -12.77 23.52
N LEU A 16 -17.69 -12.40 24.78
CA LEU A 16 -18.67 -12.66 25.85
C LEU A 16 -20.00 -11.93 25.59
N ALA A 17 -19.98 -10.71 25.05
CA ALA A 17 -21.21 -9.96 24.77
C ALA A 17 -22.12 -10.63 23.73
N HIS A 18 -21.58 -11.49 22.86
CA HIS A 18 -22.34 -12.09 21.75
C HIS A 18 -22.42 -13.62 21.81
N LEU A 19 -21.54 -14.28 22.55
CA LEU A 19 -21.45 -15.74 22.62
C LEU A 19 -21.79 -16.30 24.01
N ASN A 20 -21.93 -15.44 25.03
CA ASN A 20 -22.58 -15.82 26.28
C ASN A 20 -24.06 -15.45 26.18
N VAL A 21 -24.90 -16.38 25.75
CA VAL A 21 -26.32 -16.11 25.42
C VAL A 21 -27.17 -15.95 26.69
N ASP A 22 -26.79 -16.61 27.78
CA ASP A 22 -27.44 -16.52 29.09
C ASP A 22 -26.41 -16.27 30.21
N PRO A 23 -26.00 -15.00 30.43
CA PRO A 23 -24.93 -14.69 31.38
C PRO A 23 -25.28 -14.98 32.85
N ASP A 24 -26.55 -15.26 33.15
CA ASP A 24 -27.02 -15.59 34.50
C ASP A 24 -27.00 -17.11 34.77
N THR A 25 -26.78 -17.94 33.74
CA THR A 25 -26.82 -19.40 33.85
C THR A 25 -25.63 -20.06 33.17
N VAL A 26 -24.85 -20.84 33.92
CA VAL A 26 -23.75 -21.61 33.31
C VAL A 26 -24.29 -22.72 32.41
N ARG A 27 -23.95 -22.70 31.11
CA ARG A 27 -24.40 -23.70 30.14
C ARG A 27 -23.29 -24.14 29.20
N SER A 28 -23.31 -25.39 28.79
CA SER A 28 -22.35 -25.93 27.81
C SER A 28 -22.46 -25.31 26.40
N GLN A 29 -23.55 -24.58 26.14
CA GLN A 29 -23.79 -23.88 24.89
C GLN A 29 -23.30 -22.42 24.93
N ASP A 30 -22.99 -21.89 26.11
CA ASP A 30 -22.57 -20.50 26.29
C ASP A 30 -21.04 -20.42 26.42
N LEU A 31 -20.46 -19.33 25.90
CA LEU A 31 -19.06 -19.03 26.13
C LEU A 31 -18.90 -18.38 27.50
N GLU A 32 -18.45 -19.13 28.50
CA GLU A 32 -18.39 -18.62 29.87
C GLU A 32 -17.20 -17.69 30.10
N PRO A 33 -17.27 -16.72 31.04
CA PRO A 33 -16.15 -15.83 31.34
C PRO A 33 -14.85 -16.56 31.72
N ALA A 34 -14.95 -17.74 32.31
CA ALA A 34 -13.82 -18.59 32.69
C ALA A 34 -13.20 -19.33 31.50
N GLU A 35 -13.93 -19.44 30.39
CA GLU A 35 -13.53 -20.12 29.15
C GLU A 35 -12.89 -19.15 28.14
N VAL A 36 -12.80 -17.87 28.47
CA VAL A 36 -12.07 -16.85 27.71
C VAL A 36 -10.84 -16.40 28.48
N GLY A 37 -9.79 -17.22 28.41
CA GLY A 37 -8.54 -17.07 29.16
C GLY A 37 -7.53 -16.16 28.46
N ILE A 38 -6.78 -15.35 29.23
CA ILE A 38 -5.71 -14.49 28.68
C ILE A 38 -4.39 -14.75 29.40
N VAL A 39 -4.41 -14.78 30.73
CA VAL A 39 -3.22 -15.02 31.56
C VAL A 39 -3.23 -16.46 32.02
N GLY A 40 -2.12 -17.16 31.82
CA GLY A 40 -1.97 -18.54 32.29
C GLY A 40 -1.93 -18.61 33.81
N ASP A 41 -2.37 -19.73 34.38
CA ASP A 41 -2.37 -19.96 35.83
C ASP A 41 -0.98 -19.81 36.48
N ALA A 42 -0.89 -19.83 37.81
CA ALA A 42 0.38 -19.63 38.52
C ALA A 42 1.45 -20.71 38.24
N SER A 43 1.08 -21.88 37.71
CA SER A 43 1.99 -22.96 37.31
C SER A 43 2.45 -22.87 35.85
N HIS A 44 1.71 -22.17 35.00
CA HIS A 44 2.03 -22.03 33.58
C HIS A 44 3.37 -21.29 33.44
N ARG A 45 4.32 -21.87 32.70
CA ARG A 45 5.66 -21.30 32.47
C ARG A 45 5.91 -21.28 30.99
N GLY A 46 6.31 -20.11 30.50
CA GLY A 46 6.56 -19.91 29.08
C GLY A 46 5.30 -19.71 28.22
N GLY A 47 5.53 -19.53 26.92
CA GLY A 47 4.48 -19.30 25.93
C GLY A 47 3.81 -17.92 26.00
N TYR A 48 2.81 -17.72 25.15
CA TYR A 48 2.14 -16.43 24.96
C TYR A 48 1.22 -16.04 26.13
N HIS A 49 0.79 -16.98 26.98
CA HIS A 49 0.07 -16.69 28.23
C HIS A 49 0.94 -16.05 29.33
N CYS A 50 2.26 -16.05 29.15
CA CYS A 50 3.21 -15.49 30.11
C CYS A 50 3.75 -14.13 29.61
N GLY A 51 3.85 -13.19 30.55
CA GLY A 51 4.62 -11.97 30.41
C GLY A 51 6.10 -12.19 30.73
N SER A 52 6.89 -11.12 30.68
CA SER A 52 8.34 -11.09 30.87
C SER A 52 8.81 -11.68 32.20
N ASP A 53 7.93 -11.73 33.21
CA ASP A 53 8.22 -12.29 34.54
C ASP A 53 8.13 -13.82 34.60
N ARG A 54 7.55 -14.46 33.57
CA ARG A 54 7.23 -15.90 33.58
C ARG A 54 7.65 -16.68 32.33
N VAL A 55 8.06 -15.98 31.28
CA VAL A 55 8.75 -16.62 30.15
C VAL A 55 10.08 -17.20 30.59
N VAL A 56 10.45 -18.34 30.02
CA VAL A 56 11.70 -19.05 30.36
C VAL A 56 12.82 -18.67 29.37
N PRO A 57 14.10 -18.92 29.71
CA PRO A 57 15.19 -18.75 28.75
C PRO A 57 14.93 -19.53 27.45
N ASN A 58 15.17 -18.90 26.30
CA ASN A 58 14.91 -19.46 24.96
C ASN A 58 13.44 -19.82 24.68
N ASP A 59 12.50 -19.20 25.39
CA ASP A 59 11.09 -19.38 25.09
C ASP A 59 10.78 -19.01 23.63
N TYR A 60 10.15 -19.94 22.92
CA TYR A 60 9.86 -19.76 21.50
C TYR A 60 8.96 -18.54 21.23
N SER A 61 8.06 -18.23 22.18
CA SER A 61 7.17 -17.06 22.13
C SER A 61 7.92 -15.73 22.27
N VAL A 62 9.25 -15.76 22.39
CA VAL A 62 10.13 -14.60 22.46
C VAL A 62 11.19 -14.66 21.37
N VAL A 63 11.85 -15.81 21.18
CA VAL A 63 13.08 -15.88 20.37
C VAL A 63 12.86 -16.19 18.88
N GLU A 64 11.69 -16.71 18.49
CA GLU A 64 11.46 -17.11 17.09
C GLU A 64 11.16 -15.92 16.15
N SER A 65 10.83 -14.75 16.70
CA SER A 65 10.42 -13.55 15.94
C SER A 65 10.96 -12.26 16.57
N PRO A 66 11.54 -11.34 15.78
CA PRO A 66 11.86 -9.99 16.25
C PRO A 66 10.66 -9.21 16.78
N ARG A 67 9.45 -9.47 16.26
CA ARG A 67 8.20 -8.86 16.75
C ARG A 67 7.90 -9.31 18.18
N ASP A 68 8.26 -10.54 18.52
CA ASP A 68 8.00 -11.09 19.84
C ASP A 68 9.06 -10.64 20.86
N SER A 69 10.33 -10.69 20.50
CA SER A 69 11.41 -10.21 21.39
C SER A 69 11.35 -8.71 21.65
N ALA A 70 11.10 -7.88 20.64
CA ALA A 70 10.96 -6.43 20.81
C ALA A 70 9.67 -6.02 21.54
N GLY A 71 8.66 -6.90 21.49
CA GLY A 71 7.35 -6.73 22.09
C GLY A 71 7.21 -7.21 23.52
N LEU A 72 8.23 -7.87 24.08
CA LEU A 72 8.12 -8.51 25.39
C LEU A 72 7.90 -7.47 26.52
N THR A 73 6.75 -7.59 27.19
CA THR A 73 6.36 -6.82 28.39
C THR A 73 5.83 -7.77 29.46
N LEU A 74 5.29 -7.23 30.56
CA LEU A 74 4.54 -8.00 31.55
C LEU A 74 3.18 -8.50 31.04
N ASP A 75 2.77 -8.16 29.83
CA ASP A 75 1.46 -8.54 29.31
C ASP A 75 1.50 -9.93 28.68
N ALA A 76 0.44 -10.70 28.90
CA ALA A 76 0.17 -11.89 28.11
C ALA A 76 -0.23 -11.48 26.68
N ALA A 77 0.12 -12.33 25.72
CA ALA A 77 -0.15 -12.16 24.29
C ALA A 77 -0.91 -13.35 23.72
N ALA A 78 -1.69 -14.03 24.56
CA ALA A 78 -2.54 -15.16 24.18
C ALA A 78 -4.00 -14.95 24.59
N LEU A 79 -4.90 -15.60 23.86
CA LEU A 79 -6.32 -15.71 24.15
C LEU A 79 -6.76 -17.15 23.93
N ASP A 80 -7.30 -17.79 24.95
CA ASP A 80 -8.03 -19.04 24.83
C ASP A 80 -9.52 -18.74 24.69
N VAL A 81 -10.18 -19.48 23.79
CA VAL A 81 -11.64 -19.44 23.61
C VAL A 81 -12.16 -20.88 23.74
N GLY A 82 -12.99 -21.12 24.75
CA GLY A 82 -13.61 -22.42 25.00
C GLY A 82 -14.82 -22.73 24.12
N LEU A 83 -15.56 -23.75 24.53
CA LEU A 83 -16.74 -24.22 23.79
C LEU A 83 -17.86 -23.18 23.83
N PHE A 84 -18.65 -23.16 22.76
CA PHE A 84 -19.91 -22.45 22.68
C PHE A 84 -20.74 -23.03 21.54
N GLU A 85 -22.04 -22.77 21.54
CA GLU A 85 -22.95 -23.10 20.45
C GLU A 85 -24.01 -22.01 20.30
N VAL A 86 -24.05 -21.39 19.13
CA VAL A 86 -25.03 -20.34 18.80
C VAL A 86 -25.71 -20.62 17.46
N ARG A 87 -27.02 -20.42 17.40
CA ARG A 87 -27.80 -20.57 16.17
C ARG A 87 -28.08 -19.20 15.57
N SER A 88 -27.52 -18.92 14.40
CA SER A 88 -27.78 -17.69 13.65
C SER A 88 -27.69 -17.92 12.14
N GLY A 89 -28.47 -17.15 11.37
CA GLY A 89 -28.54 -17.29 9.91
C GLY A 89 -28.97 -18.69 9.45
N GLY A 90 -29.81 -19.38 10.23
CA GLY A 90 -30.29 -20.74 9.93
C GLY A 90 -29.26 -21.85 10.13
N ARG A 91 -28.07 -21.56 10.67
CA ARG A 91 -26.99 -22.51 10.93
C ARG A 91 -26.57 -22.48 12.40
N THR A 92 -26.00 -23.59 12.86
CA THR A 92 -25.34 -23.66 14.17
C THR A 92 -23.86 -23.35 13.99
N HIS A 93 -23.34 -22.46 14.82
CA HIS A 93 -21.93 -22.09 14.91
C HIS A 93 -21.40 -22.44 16.30
N ASN A 94 -20.21 -23.00 16.36
CA ASN A 94 -19.56 -23.42 17.59
C ASN A 94 -18.05 -23.15 17.52
N LEU A 95 -17.32 -23.55 18.57
CA LEU A 95 -15.85 -23.43 18.62
C LEU A 95 -15.17 -23.93 17.34
N TYR A 96 -15.57 -25.09 16.83
CA TYR A 96 -14.89 -25.72 15.70
C TYR A 96 -15.12 -24.97 14.38
N SER A 97 -16.36 -24.52 14.12
CA SER A 97 -16.66 -23.69 12.95
C SER A 97 -15.98 -22.32 13.04
N PHE A 98 -15.92 -21.74 14.25
CA PHE A 98 -15.25 -20.48 14.53
C PHE A 98 -13.75 -20.55 14.23
N SER A 99 -13.07 -21.52 14.83
CA SER A 99 -11.62 -21.65 14.68
C SER A 99 -11.21 -21.97 13.25
N THR A 100 -11.99 -22.83 12.57
CA THR A 100 -11.77 -23.11 11.15
C THR A 100 -11.96 -21.86 10.29
N TRP A 101 -12.96 -21.03 10.59
CA TRP A 101 -13.16 -19.76 9.88
C TRP A 101 -11.99 -18.78 10.12
N CYS A 102 -11.57 -18.59 11.38
CA CYS A 102 -10.46 -17.71 11.73
C CYS A 102 -9.16 -18.13 11.05
N VAL A 103 -8.85 -19.44 11.06
CA VAL A 103 -7.68 -19.98 10.37
C VAL A 103 -7.80 -19.79 8.86
N GLY A 104 -8.99 -19.92 8.27
CA GLY A 104 -9.24 -19.59 6.88
C GLY A 104 -8.86 -18.15 6.52
N GLN A 105 -9.21 -17.18 7.38
CA GLN A 105 -8.83 -15.77 7.18
C GLN A 105 -7.31 -15.56 7.31
N CYS A 106 -6.69 -16.23 8.26
CA CYS A 106 -5.25 -16.21 8.46
C CYS A 106 -4.49 -16.78 7.25
N VAL A 107 -4.97 -17.89 6.67
CA VAL A 107 -4.44 -18.48 5.42
C VAL A 107 -4.63 -17.56 4.22
N ALA A 108 -5.79 -16.90 4.13
CA ALA A 108 -6.07 -15.89 3.10
C ALA A 108 -5.28 -14.58 3.29
N ASN A 109 -4.51 -14.47 4.37
CA ASN A 109 -3.75 -13.28 4.74
C ASN A 109 -4.62 -12.01 4.82
N ALA A 110 -5.83 -12.15 5.36
CA ALA A 110 -6.74 -11.03 5.53
C ALA A 110 -6.09 -9.92 6.38
N PRO A 111 -6.31 -8.62 6.08
CA PRO A 111 -5.56 -7.52 6.70
C PRO A 111 -5.59 -7.49 8.24
N ASP A 112 -6.72 -7.89 8.82
CA ASP A 112 -7.01 -7.98 10.26
C ASP A 112 -6.40 -9.20 10.96
N THR A 113 -5.66 -10.05 10.24
CA THR A 113 -4.98 -11.24 10.81
C THR A 113 -3.47 -11.05 10.98
N ARG A 114 -2.94 -9.87 10.64
CA ARG A 114 -1.49 -9.59 10.60
C ARG A 114 -0.81 -9.63 11.96
N ASP A 115 -1.57 -9.42 13.01
CA ASP A 115 -1.08 -9.46 14.40
C ASP A 115 -1.18 -10.84 15.03
N ILE A 116 -1.83 -11.81 14.37
CA ILE A 116 -1.89 -13.19 14.84
C ILE A 116 -0.63 -13.95 14.41
N ARG A 117 0.04 -14.53 15.40
CA ARG A 117 1.26 -15.33 15.28
C ARG A 117 0.94 -16.81 15.08
N GLU A 118 0.01 -17.35 15.85
CA GLU A 118 -0.47 -18.72 15.65
C GLU A 118 -1.88 -18.92 16.19
N ILE A 119 -2.52 -19.97 15.68
CA ILE A 119 -3.78 -20.50 16.18
C ILE A 119 -3.61 -22.01 16.34
N ILE A 120 -3.76 -22.52 17.56
CA ILE A 120 -3.84 -23.96 17.83
C ILE A 120 -5.32 -24.29 18.09
N TYR A 121 -5.86 -25.20 17.30
CA TYR A 121 -7.30 -25.43 17.25
C TYR A 121 -7.63 -26.87 16.91
N SER A 122 -8.88 -27.25 17.16
CA SER A 122 -9.48 -28.44 16.59
C SER A 122 -10.52 -28.07 15.53
N PRO A 123 -10.48 -28.65 14.32
CA PRO A 123 -11.51 -28.43 13.31
C PRO A 123 -12.78 -29.26 13.56
N ASP A 124 -12.73 -30.29 14.41
CA ASP A 124 -13.79 -31.29 14.55
C ASP A 124 -13.93 -31.89 15.97
N GLY A 125 -13.17 -31.41 16.94
CA GLY A 125 -13.11 -31.94 18.30
C GLY A 125 -12.35 -33.26 18.44
N ARG A 126 -11.65 -33.73 17.39
CA ARG A 126 -10.95 -35.02 17.38
C ARG A 126 -9.47 -34.89 17.05
N VAL A 127 -9.11 -33.93 16.20
CA VAL A 127 -7.70 -33.69 15.84
C VAL A 127 -7.28 -32.29 16.25
N VAL A 128 -6.01 -32.14 16.65
CA VAL A 128 -5.41 -30.83 16.93
C VAL A 128 -4.54 -30.41 15.76
N ARG A 129 -4.67 -29.15 15.36
CA ARG A 129 -3.90 -28.52 14.29
C ARG A 129 -3.31 -27.22 14.79
N ARG A 130 -2.21 -26.80 14.15
CA ARG A 130 -1.64 -25.47 14.32
C ARG A 130 -1.57 -24.76 12.98
N TRP A 131 -2.08 -23.54 12.94
CA TRP A 131 -1.68 -22.56 11.94
C TRP A 131 -0.61 -21.65 12.55
N ASP A 132 0.52 -21.50 11.87
CA ASP A 132 1.65 -20.68 12.31
C ASP A 132 2.06 -19.75 11.16
N ARG A 133 2.03 -18.43 11.40
CA ARG A 133 2.41 -17.44 10.39
C ARG A 133 3.89 -17.52 10.01
N LEU A 134 4.76 -17.87 10.95
CA LEU A 134 6.19 -18.06 10.71
C LEU A 134 6.51 -19.42 10.09
N ARG A 135 5.53 -20.33 10.04
CA ARG A 135 5.66 -21.70 9.52
C ARG A 135 6.78 -22.50 10.19
N ARG A 136 7.01 -22.27 11.49
CA ARG A 136 8.03 -22.97 12.28
C ARG A 136 7.47 -24.15 13.05
N ARG A 137 6.16 -24.14 13.32
CA ARG A 137 5.47 -25.14 14.15
C ARG A 137 4.22 -25.66 13.46
N SER A 138 3.86 -26.92 13.73
CA SER A 138 2.77 -27.62 13.03
C SER A 138 1.79 -28.40 13.90
N SER A 139 2.05 -28.57 15.21
CA SER A 139 1.23 -29.40 16.11
C SER A 139 0.81 -28.66 17.39
N GLY A 140 -0.16 -29.19 18.13
CA GLY A 140 -0.51 -28.80 19.49
C GLY A 140 -0.68 -30.04 20.37
N ASP A 141 -1.07 -29.86 21.63
CA ASP A 141 -1.46 -30.96 22.53
C ASP A 141 -2.99 -31.12 22.60
N ASP A 142 -3.44 -32.23 23.17
CA ASP A 142 -4.86 -32.63 23.22
C ASP A 142 -5.77 -31.70 24.03
N SER A 143 -5.22 -30.77 24.82
CA SER A 143 -6.06 -29.80 25.54
C SER A 143 -6.83 -28.89 24.57
N HIS A 144 -6.29 -28.68 23.37
CA HIS A 144 -6.87 -27.86 22.29
C HIS A 144 -8.03 -28.56 21.55
N LEU A 145 -8.46 -29.75 21.98
CA LEU A 145 -9.70 -30.37 21.52
C LEU A 145 -10.94 -29.65 22.05
N TRP A 146 -10.80 -28.92 23.17
CA TRP A 146 -11.89 -28.30 23.91
C TRP A 146 -11.79 -26.78 24.00
N HIS A 147 -10.72 -26.18 23.48
CA HIS A 147 -10.56 -24.74 23.35
C HIS A 147 -9.67 -24.42 22.15
N THR A 148 -9.71 -23.18 21.68
CA THR A 148 -8.80 -22.66 20.66
C THR A 148 -7.88 -21.63 21.27
N HIS A 149 -6.58 -21.82 21.07
CA HIS A 149 -5.53 -20.95 21.55
C HIS A 149 -5.08 -20.01 20.42
N PHE A 150 -5.23 -18.71 20.64
CA PHE A 150 -4.71 -17.67 19.77
C PHE A 150 -3.46 -17.06 20.40
N SER A 151 -2.38 -17.01 19.64
CA SER A 151 -1.18 -16.22 19.99
C SER A 151 -1.08 -15.01 19.09
N PHE A 152 -0.86 -13.85 19.70
CA PHE A 152 -0.63 -12.59 19.02
C PHE A 152 0.86 -12.23 19.09
N PHE A 153 1.37 -11.56 18.06
CA PHE A 153 2.73 -11.03 18.15
C PHE A 153 2.82 -10.02 19.30
N ARG A 154 3.84 -10.15 20.14
CA ARG A 154 3.95 -9.32 21.35
C ARG A 154 4.09 -7.83 21.05
N ASP A 155 4.68 -7.45 19.91
CA ASP A 155 4.77 -6.03 19.51
C ASP A 155 3.41 -5.38 19.31
N SER A 156 2.43 -6.12 18.77
CA SER A 156 1.06 -5.64 18.56
C SER A 156 0.34 -5.43 19.89
N ILE A 157 0.61 -6.31 20.86
CA ILE A 157 0.10 -6.23 22.22
C ILE A 157 0.70 -5.03 22.94
N LYS A 158 2.02 -4.90 22.94
CA LYS A 158 2.76 -3.76 23.51
C LYS A 158 2.33 -2.42 22.90
N ALA A 159 2.08 -2.39 21.60
CA ALA A 159 1.61 -1.19 20.90
C ALA A 159 0.11 -0.89 21.14
N ASN A 160 -0.58 -1.72 21.92
CA ASN A 160 -2.01 -1.63 22.19
C ASN A 160 -2.86 -1.53 20.91
N ARG A 161 -2.46 -2.26 19.86
CA ARG A 161 -3.25 -2.33 18.62
C ARG A 161 -4.55 -3.05 18.90
N ASP A 162 -5.62 -2.59 18.26
CA ASP A 162 -6.93 -3.21 18.32
C ASP A 162 -6.89 -4.64 17.75
N GLN A 163 -7.23 -5.62 18.58
CA GLN A 163 -7.28 -7.04 18.23
C GLN A 163 -8.70 -7.53 17.95
N THR A 164 -9.72 -6.68 18.08
CA THR A 164 -11.13 -7.01 17.83
C THR A 164 -11.53 -7.24 16.35
N PRO A 165 -10.86 -6.67 15.31
CA PRO A 165 -11.42 -6.66 13.96
C PRO A 165 -11.75 -8.04 13.38
N LEU A 166 -10.89 -9.05 13.55
CA LEU A 166 -11.16 -10.41 13.06
C LEU A 166 -12.41 -11.01 13.71
N PHE A 167 -12.54 -10.85 15.02
CA PHE A 167 -13.64 -11.38 15.82
C PHE A 167 -14.94 -10.63 15.53
N ARG A 168 -14.89 -9.30 15.37
CA ARG A 168 -16.02 -8.50 14.90
C ARG A 168 -16.50 -9.00 13.54
N ARG A 169 -15.59 -9.19 12.58
CA ARG A 169 -15.94 -9.68 11.25
C ARG A 169 -16.53 -11.09 11.30
N TYR A 170 -16.05 -11.97 12.18
CA TYR A 170 -16.67 -13.29 12.40
C TYR A 170 -18.12 -13.13 12.86
N LEU A 171 -18.34 -12.36 13.93
CA LEU A 171 -19.67 -12.14 14.51
C LEU A 171 -20.64 -11.51 13.51
N THR A 172 -20.19 -10.54 12.69
CA THR A 172 -20.97 -9.99 11.57
C THR A 172 -21.27 -11.07 10.52
N THR A 173 -20.27 -11.88 10.13
CA THR A 173 -20.43 -12.95 9.12
C THR A 173 -21.49 -13.98 9.54
N ILE A 174 -21.55 -14.31 10.83
CA ILE A 174 -22.53 -15.26 11.35
C ILE A 174 -23.86 -14.58 11.75
N GLY A 175 -23.98 -13.27 11.58
CA GLY A 175 -25.19 -12.50 11.83
C GLY A 175 -25.51 -12.25 13.31
N LEU A 176 -24.49 -12.18 14.17
CA LEU A 176 -24.64 -11.77 15.58
C LEU A 176 -24.30 -10.29 15.81
N LEU A 177 -23.60 -9.68 14.86
CA LEU A 177 -23.46 -8.24 14.75
C LEU A 177 -24.16 -7.79 13.48
N GLU A 178 -24.87 -6.67 13.57
CA GLU A 178 -25.28 -5.94 12.38
C GLU A 178 -24.02 -5.36 11.72
N ASP A 179 -24.05 -5.16 10.41
CA ASP A 179 -22.97 -4.42 9.75
C ASP A 179 -23.11 -2.98 10.26
N ASP A 180 -22.23 -2.58 11.19
CA ASP A 180 -22.26 -1.28 11.91
C ASP A 180 -22.05 -0.06 10.99
N MET A 181 -22.26 -0.21 9.68
CA MET A 181 -22.21 0.87 8.73
C MET A 181 -23.51 1.67 8.87
N THR A 182 -23.40 2.79 9.58
CA THR A 182 -24.51 3.75 9.67
C THR A 182 -24.96 4.15 8.25
N PRO A 183 -26.25 4.51 8.04
CA PRO A 183 -26.71 5.05 6.77
C PRO A 183 -25.83 6.20 6.25
N GLU A 184 -25.29 7.00 7.17
CA GLU A 184 -24.35 8.08 6.90
C GLU A 184 -23.00 7.58 6.38
N GLU A 185 -22.40 6.56 7.01
CA GLU A 185 -21.16 5.94 6.55
C GLU A 185 -21.34 5.20 5.22
N HIS A 186 -22.50 4.57 5.00
CA HIS A 186 -22.84 3.96 3.73
C HIS A 186 -22.94 5.03 2.62
N ALA A 187 -23.63 6.13 2.90
CA ALA A 187 -23.74 7.26 1.97
C ALA A 187 -22.38 7.92 1.70
N TRP A 188 -21.51 8.01 2.71
CA TRP A 188 -20.16 8.54 2.58
C TRP A 188 -19.27 7.62 1.73
N LEU A 189 -19.30 6.30 1.96
CA LEU A 189 -18.57 5.33 1.14
C LEU A 189 -19.08 5.31 -0.31
N ALA A 190 -20.39 5.39 -0.52
CA ALA A 190 -20.97 5.53 -1.85
C ALA A 190 -20.51 6.83 -2.53
N THR A 191 -20.36 7.91 -1.76
CA THR A 191 -19.83 9.20 -2.24
C THR A 191 -18.35 9.11 -2.59
N ILE A 192 -17.53 8.47 -1.75
CA ILE A 192 -16.11 8.24 -2.04
C ILE A 192 -15.93 7.36 -3.27
N HIS A 193 -16.65 6.24 -3.35
CA HIS A 193 -16.60 5.36 -4.50
C HIS A 193 -17.01 6.11 -5.78
N ARG A 194 -18.07 6.93 -5.72
CA ARG A 194 -18.48 7.81 -6.82
C ARG A 194 -17.36 8.78 -7.19
N ASN A 195 -16.77 9.48 -6.23
CA ASN A 195 -15.73 10.48 -6.49
C ASN A 195 -14.44 9.86 -7.06
N LEU A 196 -14.05 8.68 -6.59
CA LEU A 196 -12.90 7.94 -7.12
C LEU A 196 -13.17 7.42 -8.54
N THR A 197 -14.39 6.94 -8.81
CA THR A 197 -14.76 6.42 -10.13
C THR A 197 -15.09 7.50 -11.16
N VAL A 198 -15.39 8.73 -10.74
CA VAL A 198 -15.59 9.88 -11.64
C VAL A 198 -14.37 10.12 -12.54
N LEU A 199 -13.16 9.79 -12.09
CA LEU A 199 -11.92 9.96 -12.86
C LEU A 199 -11.30 8.65 -13.39
N ASP A 200 -11.81 7.47 -13.02
CA ASP A 200 -11.29 6.15 -13.44
C ASP A 200 -11.55 5.81 -14.94
N GLY A 201 -11.90 6.80 -15.77
CA GLY A 201 -12.20 6.57 -17.18
C GLY A 201 -13.35 5.60 -17.46
N ARG A 202 -14.10 5.10 -16.46
CA ARG A 202 -15.29 4.26 -16.64
C ARG A 202 -16.60 5.02 -16.44
N ASN A 203 -16.54 6.17 -15.78
CA ASN A 203 -17.63 7.13 -15.66
C ASN A 203 -17.63 8.09 -16.88
N PRO A 204 -18.80 8.53 -17.38
CA PRO A 204 -18.90 9.48 -18.51
C PRO A 204 -18.00 10.73 -18.40
N ILE A 205 -17.84 11.30 -17.20
CA ILE A 205 -16.98 12.48 -17.01
C ILE A 205 -15.50 12.10 -17.16
N GLY A 206 -15.05 11.04 -16.49
CA GLY A 206 -13.69 10.53 -16.61
C GLY A 206 -13.36 10.11 -18.04
N GLN A 207 -14.31 9.53 -18.76
CA GLN A 207 -14.17 9.20 -20.18
C GLN A 207 -13.90 10.43 -21.05
N ILE A 208 -14.61 11.54 -20.81
CA ILE A 208 -14.34 12.79 -21.55
C ILE A 208 -12.90 13.25 -21.30
N TYR A 209 -12.43 13.21 -20.06
CA TYR A 209 -11.05 13.55 -19.72
C TYR A 209 -10.04 12.61 -20.39
N THR A 210 -10.23 11.30 -20.32
CA THR A 210 -9.34 10.31 -20.94
C THR A 210 -9.29 10.46 -22.45
N ARG A 211 -10.43 10.68 -23.11
CA ARG A 211 -10.49 10.92 -24.56
C ARG A 211 -9.79 12.22 -24.96
N MET A 212 -10.02 13.32 -24.23
CA MET A 212 -9.40 14.62 -24.54
C MET A 212 -7.89 14.62 -24.25
N ALA A 213 -7.47 14.01 -23.15
CA ALA A 213 -6.07 14.05 -22.71
C ALA A 213 -5.21 13.04 -23.48
N MET A 214 -5.70 11.80 -23.63
CA MET A 214 -4.92 10.65 -24.09
C MET A 214 -5.37 10.11 -25.44
N GLY A 215 -6.62 10.36 -25.86
CA GLY A 215 -7.19 9.74 -27.06
C GLY A 215 -7.56 8.28 -26.84
N GLU A 216 -7.81 7.90 -25.58
CA GLU A 216 -8.16 6.55 -25.18
C GLU A 216 -9.61 6.49 -24.69
N ASP A 217 -10.24 5.33 -24.80
CA ASP A 217 -11.57 5.07 -24.29
C ASP A 217 -11.63 3.67 -23.66
N HIS A 218 -11.92 3.64 -22.35
CA HIS A 218 -11.95 2.39 -21.58
C HIS A 218 -13.29 1.62 -21.66
N THR A 219 -14.26 2.11 -22.44
CA THR A 219 -15.54 1.43 -22.73
C THR A 219 -15.53 0.71 -24.09
N GLY A 220 -14.48 0.89 -24.89
CA GLY A 220 -14.34 0.29 -26.22
C GLY A 220 -15.04 1.08 -27.33
N ALA A 221 -15.49 2.31 -27.07
CA ALA A 221 -16.04 3.17 -28.11
C ALA A 221 -14.93 3.68 -29.04
N THR A 222 -15.28 3.92 -30.31
CA THR A 222 -14.35 4.51 -31.27
C THR A 222 -14.02 5.94 -30.85
N VAL A 223 -12.74 6.21 -30.57
CA VAL A 223 -12.29 7.55 -30.19
C VAL A 223 -12.20 8.44 -31.42
N PRO A 224 -12.78 9.65 -31.42
CA PRO A 224 -12.66 10.59 -32.52
C PRO A 224 -11.19 10.94 -32.79
N ASN A 225 -10.82 11.02 -34.07
CA ASN A 225 -9.45 11.25 -34.50
C ASN A 225 -9.08 12.75 -34.50
N HIS A 226 -9.23 13.41 -33.34
CA HIS A 226 -8.81 14.79 -33.13
C HIS A 226 -7.53 14.86 -32.29
N PRO A 227 -6.74 15.94 -32.38
CA PRO A 227 -5.60 16.15 -31.50
C PRO A 227 -5.99 16.04 -30.02
N THR A 228 -5.21 15.27 -29.27
CA THR A 228 -5.30 15.14 -27.81
C THR A 228 -4.37 16.15 -27.14
N LEU A 229 -4.56 16.44 -25.85
CA LEU A 229 -3.62 17.28 -25.09
C LEU A 229 -2.19 16.74 -25.17
N ARG A 230 -2.01 15.41 -25.14
CA ARG A 230 -0.72 14.75 -25.34
C ARG A 230 -0.13 15.08 -26.71
N SER A 231 -0.92 14.97 -27.78
CA SER A 231 -0.45 15.26 -29.15
C SER A 231 -0.13 16.74 -29.35
N ILE A 232 -0.90 17.65 -28.75
CA ILE A 232 -0.65 19.09 -28.78
C ILE A 232 0.64 19.41 -28.04
N GLY A 233 0.87 18.82 -26.87
CA GLY A 233 2.12 18.96 -26.13
C GLY A 233 3.32 18.51 -26.96
N ALA A 234 3.23 17.36 -27.63
CA ALA A 234 4.28 16.88 -28.51
C ALA A 234 4.54 17.80 -29.71
N GLN A 235 3.48 18.32 -30.35
CA GLN A 235 3.60 19.30 -31.44
C GLN A 235 4.24 20.61 -30.98
N LEU A 236 3.88 21.10 -29.79
CA LEU A 236 4.47 22.30 -29.22
C LEU A 236 5.96 22.12 -28.94
N THR A 237 6.36 20.99 -28.38
CA THR A 237 7.78 20.66 -28.18
C THR A 237 8.52 20.59 -29.51
N ALA A 238 7.95 19.95 -30.53
CA ALA A 238 8.57 19.87 -31.85
C ALA A 238 8.74 21.27 -32.48
N LEU A 239 7.75 22.15 -32.34
CA LEU A 239 7.83 23.53 -32.80
C LEU A 239 8.93 24.31 -32.06
N GLN A 240 9.02 24.16 -30.74
CA GLN A 240 10.07 24.79 -29.94
C GLN A 240 11.47 24.34 -30.38
N THR A 241 11.65 23.04 -30.67
CA THR A 241 12.91 22.50 -31.18
C THR A 241 13.26 23.06 -32.56
N ALA A 242 12.29 23.11 -33.48
CA ALA A 242 12.48 23.66 -34.82
C ALA A 242 12.85 25.15 -34.77
N LEU A 243 12.16 25.93 -33.94
CA LEU A 243 12.43 27.35 -33.75
C LEU A 243 13.82 27.58 -33.14
N SER A 244 14.21 26.77 -32.14
CA SER A 244 15.55 26.84 -31.55
C SER A 244 16.63 26.57 -32.60
N THR A 245 16.45 25.53 -33.43
CA THR A 245 17.39 25.20 -34.52
C THR A 245 17.50 26.33 -35.54
N LEU A 246 16.38 26.96 -35.90
CA LEU A 246 16.36 28.09 -36.81
C LEU A 246 17.05 29.32 -36.21
N SER A 247 16.86 29.57 -34.91
CA SER A 247 17.45 30.72 -34.21
C SER A 247 18.97 30.64 -34.08
N THR A 248 19.53 29.43 -34.06
CA THR A 248 20.98 29.19 -33.99
C THR A 248 21.60 28.96 -35.36
N LYS A 249 20.80 28.94 -36.43
CA LYS A 249 21.31 28.71 -37.77
C LYS A 249 21.94 30.00 -38.28
N ASP A 250 23.18 29.89 -38.73
CA ASP A 250 23.79 30.94 -39.54
C ASP A 250 23.21 30.87 -40.96
N PHE A 251 22.59 31.96 -41.39
CA PHE A 251 21.99 32.08 -42.72
C PHE A 251 22.92 32.79 -43.70
N THR A 252 24.01 33.36 -43.20
CA THR A 252 24.97 34.09 -44.00
C THR A 252 26.20 33.21 -44.16
N ASP A 253 26.69 33.11 -45.39
CA ASP A 253 28.00 32.53 -45.65
C ASP A 253 28.95 33.70 -45.93
N GLU A 254 29.45 34.34 -44.87
CA GLU A 254 30.39 35.45 -45.01
C GLU A 254 31.61 35.07 -45.86
N PRO A 255 32.21 33.86 -45.71
CA PRO A 255 33.27 33.41 -46.61
C PRO A 255 32.88 33.44 -48.10
N ALA A 256 31.70 32.94 -48.46
CA ALA A 256 31.23 32.95 -49.86
C ALA A 256 30.95 34.38 -50.36
N ILE A 257 30.36 35.24 -49.52
CA ILE A 257 30.16 36.66 -49.85
C ILE A 257 31.51 37.34 -50.09
N ILE A 258 32.47 37.16 -49.19
CA ILE A 258 33.83 37.72 -49.30
C ILE A 258 34.51 37.20 -50.57
N ALA A 259 34.44 35.90 -50.85
CA ALA A 259 35.02 35.30 -52.04
C ALA A 259 34.42 35.88 -53.32
N GLY A 260 33.10 36.06 -53.37
CA GLY A 260 32.40 36.69 -54.50
C GLY A 260 32.83 38.14 -54.72
N VAL A 261 32.89 38.94 -53.64
CA VAL A 261 33.34 40.33 -53.70
C VAL A 261 34.79 40.42 -54.18
N LEU A 262 35.69 39.59 -53.63
CA LEU A 262 37.10 39.59 -54.02
C LEU A 262 37.31 39.12 -55.47
N ALA A 263 36.50 38.18 -55.96
CA ALA A 263 36.57 37.73 -57.35
C ALA A 263 36.24 38.85 -58.35
N GLU A 264 35.39 39.80 -57.97
CA GLU A 264 35.02 40.94 -58.82
C GLU A 264 35.96 42.14 -58.69
N LEU A 265 36.81 42.20 -57.65
CA LEU A 265 37.77 43.27 -57.40
C LEU A 265 39.12 43.00 -58.10
N THR A 266 39.11 43.01 -59.43
CA THR A 266 40.36 42.86 -60.20
C THR A 266 41.26 44.10 -60.01
N PRO A 267 42.60 43.97 -60.14
CA PRO A 267 43.51 45.11 -60.06
C PRO A 267 43.13 46.27 -60.98
N GLU A 268 42.58 45.98 -62.16
CA GLU A 268 42.13 46.97 -63.15
C GLU A 268 40.88 47.71 -62.69
N LYS A 269 39.90 47.01 -62.10
CA LYS A 269 38.71 47.63 -61.52
C LYS A 269 39.05 48.46 -60.29
N ILE A 270 39.98 47.99 -59.45
CA ILE A 270 40.50 48.76 -58.32
C ILE A 270 41.19 50.02 -58.84
N ALA A 271 42.09 49.90 -59.83
CA ALA A 271 42.79 51.03 -60.42
C ALA A 271 41.83 52.05 -61.08
N ALA A 272 40.78 51.57 -61.76
CA ALA A 272 39.76 52.43 -62.37
C ALA A 272 38.88 53.16 -61.35
N ALA A 273 38.71 52.60 -60.14
CA ALA A 273 37.94 53.21 -59.07
C ALA A 273 38.73 54.25 -58.25
N ILE A 274 40.07 54.29 -58.37
CA ILE A 274 40.91 55.31 -57.71
C ILE A 274 40.71 56.66 -58.41
N PRO A 275 40.25 57.71 -57.70
CA PRO A 275 40.12 59.04 -58.29
C PRO A 275 41.45 59.54 -58.90
N PRO A 276 41.44 60.23 -60.06
CA PRO A 276 42.66 60.65 -60.74
C PRO A 276 43.62 61.48 -59.86
N THR A 277 43.06 62.28 -58.95
CA THR A 277 43.83 63.07 -57.97
C THR A 277 44.62 62.19 -57.01
N MET A 278 44.00 61.11 -56.53
CA MET A 278 44.63 60.15 -55.61
C MET A 278 45.62 59.24 -56.35
N ALA A 279 45.29 58.83 -57.59
CA ALA A 279 46.22 58.07 -58.44
C ALA A 279 47.52 58.85 -58.68
N LYS A 280 47.41 60.16 -58.97
CA LYS A 280 48.56 61.05 -59.13
C LYS A 280 49.39 61.16 -57.83
N GLN A 281 48.73 61.36 -56.69
CA GLN A 281 49.42 61.43 -55.39
C GLN A 281 50.20 60.14 -55.07
N VAL A 282 49.62 58.98 -55.37
CA VAL A 282 50.29 57.68 -55.19
C VAL A 282 51.47 57.53 -56.14
N ALA A 283 51.32 57.91 -57.40
CA ALA A 283 52.41 57.87 -58.38
C ALA A 283 53.56 58.82 -58.00
N ASP A 284 53.25 60.04 -57.57
CA ASP A 284 54.23 61.04 -57.13
C ASP A 284 54.98 60.54 -55.87
N GLU A 285 54.28 59.92 -54.92
CA GLU A 285 54.88 59.35 -53.70
C GLU A 285 55.76 58.12 -54.00
N LEU A 286 55.34 57.24 -54.91
CA LEU A 286 56.15 56.10 -55.35
C LEU A 286 57.42 56.58 -56.07
N ALA A 287 57.31 57.56 -56.97
CA ALA A 287 58.44 58.16 -57.65
C ALA A 287 59.43 58.80 -56.65
N ARG A 288 58.92 59.52 -55.65
CA ARG A 288 59.74 60.10 -54.58
C ARG A 288 60.52 59.04 -53.79
N ARG A 289 59.90 57.90 -53.50
CA ARG A 289 60.53 56.79 -52.74
C ARG A 289 61.51 55.96 -53.55
N LEU A 290 61.35 55.87 -54.87
CA LEU A 290 62.25 55.10 -55.73
C LEU A 290 63.53 55.86 -56.10
N VAL A 291 63.53 57.18 -55.95
CA VAL A 291 64.70 58.06 -56.19
C VAL A 291 65.49 58.33 -54.90
N ALA A 292 64.94 57.95 -53.74
CA ALA A 292 65.59 58.01 -52.43
C ALA A 292 66.27 56.67 -52.08
#